data_AF-A0A7J4S1W9-F1
#
_entry.id   AF-A0A7J4S1W9-F1
#
_cell.length_a   1.000
_cell.length_b   1.000
_cell.length_c   1.000
_cell.angle_alpha   90.00
_cell.angle_beta   90.00
_cell.angle_gamma   90.00
#
_symmetry.space_group_name_H-M   'P 1'
#
loop_
_entity.id
_entity.type
_entity.pdbx_description
1 polymer ?
#
loop_
_entity_poly.entity_id
_entity_poly.type
_entity_poly.pdbx_seq_one_letter_code
_entity_poly.pdbx_strand_id
1 'polypeptide(L)'
;AIGKRSHSILGLELNKPDEVEDILVPQLRKTTQSIARHLQLLDFRVLDSTSFSSAEKSYMVFELESDSIPEIKKIQGPPVSDAVACERFLSVHSPSDWLRGPYVEGERILVEKQRKTTDANEALKQVLGNPVKAGAAPHLVATIKKAKILDGQQLIASKSLDSPALQALEYFINRKDWWLAK
;
A
#
# COMPACT_ATOMS: atom_id res chain seq x y z
N ALA A 1 15.05 -8.10 -14.43
CA ALA A 1 13.60 -7.93 -14.72
C ALA A 1 12.99 -6.73 -13.99
N ILE A 2 13.27 -6.51 -12.69
CA ILE A 2 12.74 -5.36 -11.93
C ILE A 2 13.28 -4.01 -12.42
N GLY A 3 14.58 -3.88 -12.72
CA GLY A 3 15.19 -2.60 -13.14
C GLY A 3 14.75 -2.00 -14.49
N LYS A 4 13.82 -2.64 -15.21
CA LYS A 4 13.20 -2.11 -16.45
C LYS A 4 11.74 -1.68 -16.26
N ARG A 5 11.19 -1.81 -15.05
CA ARG A 5 9.80 -1.47 -14.75
C ARG A 5 9.73 -0.06 -14.18
N SER A 6 8.75 0.70 -14.62
CA SER A 6 8.40 2.02 -14.07
C SER A 6 7.65 1.93 -12.75
N HIS A 7 7.33 0.72 -12.27
CA HIS A 7 6.57 0.46 -11.05
C HIS A 7 7.50 0.03 -9.91
N SER A 8 7.14 0.43 -8.69
CA SER A 8 7.86 0.06 -7.47
C SER A 8 7.27 -1.20 -6.84
N ILE A 9 8.14 -2.08 -6.35
CA ILE A 9 7.74 -3.27 -5.58
C ILE A 9 8.27 -3.12 -4.17
N LEU A 10 7.38 -3.27 -3.19
CA LEU A 10 7.71 -3.30 -1.77
C LEU A 10 7.16 -4.57 -1.14
N GLY A 11 7.82 -5.07 -0.10
CA GLY A 11 7.35 -6.21 0.66
C GLY A 11 7.57 -6.08 2.15
N LEU A 12 6.75 -6.81 2.90
CA LEU A 12 6.91 -7.04 4.33
C LEU A 12 7.34 -8.49 4.53
N GLU A 13 8.53 -8.69 5.08
CA GLU A 13 9.02 -10.00 5.54
C GLU A 13 8.77 -10.10 7.05
N LEU A 14 7.97 -11.09 7.45
CA LEU A 14 7.72 -11.42 8.86
C LEU A 14 8.14 -12.86 9.15
N ASN A 15 8.40 -13.16 10.43
CA ASN A 15 8.50 -14.56 10.85
C ASN A 15 7.18 -15.27 10.54
N LYS A 16 7.26 -16.49 10.01
CA LYS A 16 6.06 -17.31 9.80
C LYS A 16 5.38 -17.54 11.16
N PRO A 17 4.11 -17.16 11.31
CA PRO A 17 3.35 -17.49 12.52
C PRO A 17 3.23 -19.00 12.66
N ASP A 18 3.28 -19.48 13.91
CA ASP A 18 3.02 -20.89 14.24
C ASP A 18 1.52 -21.16 14.19
N GLU A 19 1.00 -21.26 12.97
CA GLU A 19 -0.40 -21.45 12.64
C GLU A 19 -0.51 -22.44 11.48
N VAL A 20 -1.57 -23.25 11.45
CA VAL A 20 -1.83 -24.16 10.34
C VAL A 20 -2.13 -23.39 9.05
N GLU A 21 -1.78 -23.96 7.89
CA GLU A 21 -1.87 -23.26 6.60
C GLU A 21 -3.30 -22.79 6.27
N ASP A 22 -4.32 -23.58 6.60
CA ASP A 22 -5.74 -23.26 6.41
C ASP A 22 -6.19 -22.01 7.17
N ILE A 23 -5.47 -21.65 8.24
CA ILE A 23 -5.71 -20.42 9.00
C ILE A 23 -4.76 -19.32 8.52
N LEU A 24 -3.48 -19.64 8.35
CA LEU A 24 -2.43 -18.68 8.02
C LEU A 24 -2.66 -18.02 6.66
N VAL A 25 -2.91 -18.81 5.60
CA VAL A 25 -3.01 -18.30 4.23
C VAL A 25 -4.19 -17.32 4.08
N PRO A 26 -5.42 -17.62 4.55
CA PRO A 26 -6.52 -16.66 4.50
C PRO A 26 -6.26 -15.39 5.33
N GLN A 27 -5.61 -15.51 6.49
CA GLN A 27 -5.29 -14.34 7.34
C GLN A 27 -4.23 -13.44 6.71
N LEU A 28 -3.17 -14.02 6.12
CA LEU A 28 -2.16 -13.28 5.37
C LEU A 28 -2.81 -12.54 4.21
N ARG A 29 -3.61 -13.24 3.39
CA ARG A 29 -4.29 -12.64 2.23
C ARG A 29 -5.19 -11.48 2.63
N LYS A 30 -6.04 -11.66 3.65
CA LYS A 30 -6.92 -10.60 4.17
C LYS A 30 -6.12 -9.39 4.68
N THR A 31 -5.03 -9.66 5.40
CA THR A 31 -4.18 -8.61 5.95
C THR A 31 -3.44 -7.84 4.85
N THR A 32 -2.87 -8.54 3.86
CA THR A 32 -2.27 -7.92 2.67
C THR A 32 -3.27 -7.01 1.96
N GLN A 33 -4.50 -7.49 1.71
CA GLN A 33 -5.53 -6.66 1.08
C GLN A 33 -5.90 -5.44 1.93
N SER A 34 -5.92 -5.57 3.25
CA SER A 34 -6.20 -4.46 4.15
C SER A 34 -5.08 -3.41 4.14
N ILE A 35 -3.82 -3.84 4.15
CA ILE A 35 -2.66 -2.96 4.04
C ILE A 35 -2.63 -2.28 2.66
N ALA A 36 -2.96 -2.99 1.59
CA ALA A 36 -3.09 -2.40 0.25
C ALA A 36 -4.17 -1.29 0.22
N ARG A 37 -5.33 -1.53 0.83
CA ARG A 37 -6.36 -0.49 0.99
C ARG A 37 -5.86 0.68 1.83
N HIS A 38 -5.07 0.42 2.87
CA HIS A 38 -4.47 1.49 3.67
C HIS A 38 -3.54 2.37 2.84
N LEU A 39 -2.69 1.79 1.97
CA LEU A 39 -1.85 2.52 1.03
C LEU A 39 -2.71 3.35 0.05
N GLN A 40 -3.80 2.78 -0.47
CA GLN A 40 -4.73 3.50 -1.35
C GLN A 40 -5.42 4.69 -0.64
N LEU A 41 -5.77 4.56 0.64
CA LEU A 41 -6.31 5.67 1.44
C LEU A 41 -5.30 6.82 1.64
N LEU A 42 -4.01 6.52 1.51
CA LEU A 42 -2.92 7.50 1.49
C LEU A 42 -2.59 7.99 0.06
N ASP A 43 -3.47 7.71 -0.92
CA ASP A 43 -3.36 8.04 -2.35
C ASP A 43 -2.28 7.29 -3.15
N PHE A 44 -1.63 6.27 -2.58
CA PHE A 44 -0.73 5.43 -3.38
C PHE A 44 -1.54 4.54 -4.33
N ARG A 45 -1.17 4.53 -5.61
CA ARG A 45 -1.79 3.66 -6.60
C ARG A 45 -1.19 2.25 -6.50
N VAL A 46 -1.87 1.39 -5.76
CA VAL A 46 -1.57 -0.05 -5.71
C VAL A 46 -2.09 -0.74 -6.97
N LEU A 47 -1.19 -1.31 -7.75
CA LEU A 47 -1.50 -2.06 -8.98
C LEU A 47 -1.86 -3.51 -8.67
N ASP A 48 -1.15 -4.12 -7.73
CA ASP A 48 -1.42 -5.47 -7.28
C ASP A 48 -0.85 -5.74 -5.88
N SER A 49 -1.29 -6.83 -5.25
CA SER A 49 -0.73 -7.31 -3.99
C SER A 49 -0.87 -8.82 -3.86
N THR A 50 0.12 -9.46 -3.24
CA THR A 50 0.11 -10.90 -2.97
C THR A 50 0.66 -11.22 -1.58
N SER A 51 0.43 -12.44 -1.13
CA SER A 51 1.07 -12.99 0.06
C SER A 51 1.39 -14.46 -0.13
N PHE A 52 2.53 -14.88 0.39
CA PHE A 52 2.98 -16.27 0.37
C PHE A 52 3.90 -16.50 1.58
N SER A 53 4.21 -17.77 1.87
CA SER A 53 5.14 -18.13 2.93
C SER A 53 6.19 -19.10 2.40
N SER A 54 7.38 -19.03 2.97
CA SER A 54 8.36 -20.11 2.92
C SER A 54 8.24 -20.98 4.19
N ALA A 55 9.22 -21.86 4.42
CA ALA A 55 9.34 -22.60 5.68
C ALA A 55 9.38 -21.67 6.91
N GLU A 56 10.17 -20.60 6.87
CA GLU A 56 10.50 -19.78 8.05
C GLU A 56 9.85 -18.39 8.05
N LYS A 57 9.43 -17.89 6.88
CA LYS A 57 8.97 -16.51 6.70
C LYS A 57 7.63 -16.45 5.99
N SER A 58 6.90 -15.38 6.25
CA SER A 58 5.77 -14.96 5.44
C SER A 58 6.05 -13.62 4.81
N TYR A 59 5.54 -13.43 3.60
CA TYR A 59 5.75 -12.27 2.77
C TYR A 59 4.40 -11.66 2.39
N MET A 60 4.30 -10.34 2.49
CA MET A 60 3.22 -9.55 1.90
C MET A 60 3.86 -8.60 0.89
N VAL A 61 3.49 -8.68 -0.37
CA VAL A 61 4.14 -7.93 -1.45
C VAL A 61 3.13 -7.02 -2.14
N PHE A 62 3.55 -5.81 -2.44
CA PHE A 62 2.75 -4.75 -3.04
C PHE A 62 3.46 -4.20 -4.28
N GLU A 63 2.76 -4.18 -5.40
CA GLU A 63 3.20 -3.49 -6.62
C GLU A 63 2.48 -2.14 -6.68
N LEU A 64 3.26 -1.07 -6.74
CA LEU A 64 2.81 0.32 -6.76
C LEU A 64 3.20 0.95 -8.09
N GLU A 65 2.35 1.85 -8.60
CA GLU A 65 2.74 2.68 -9.75
C GLU A 65 4.02 3.49 -9.46
N SER A 66 4.15 3.99 -8.24
CA SER A 66 5.35 4.65 -7.70
C SER A 66 5.37 4.49 -6.18
N ASP A 67 6.55 4.37 -5.59
CA ASP A 67 6.76 4.41 -4.14
C ASP A 67 6.82 5.84 -3.59
N SER A 68 6.89 6.85 -4.46
CA SER A 68 6.85 8.27 -4.12
C SER A 68 5.71 8.97 -4.86
N ILE A 69 4.91 9.76 -4.14
CA ILE A 69 3.82 10.56 -4.69
C ILE A 69 4.05 12.06 -4.43
N PRO A 70 3.46 12.96 -5.23
CA PRO A 70 3.65 14.40 -5.04
C PRO A 70 3.25 14.87 -3.64
N GLU A 71 3.93 15.90 -3.12
CA GLU A 71 3.61 16.48 -1.81
C GLU A 71 2.24 17.16 -1.77
N ILE A 72 1.77 17.67 -2.92
CA ILE A 72 0.57 18.50 -3.00
C ILE A 72 -0.65 17.67 -3.41
N LYS A 73 -1.68 17.63 -2.57
CA LYS A 73 -2.97 17.01 -2.85
C LYS A 73 -4.01 18.08 -3.17
N LYS A 74 -4.62 17.99 -4.36
CA LYS A 74 -5.83 18.73 -4.70
C LYS A 74 -7.03 18.04 -4.05
N ILE A 75 -7.78 18.76 -3.24
CA ILE A 75 -9.07 18.32 -2.70
C ILE A 75 -10.15 19.00 -3.52
N GLN A 76 -10.91 18.19 -4.25
CA GLN A 76 -12.02 18.67 -5.06
C GLN A 76 -13.31 18.71 -4.24
N GLY A 77 -13.87 19.90 -4.13
CA GLY A 77 -15.14 20.18 -3.45
C GLY A 77 -16.35 20.05 -4.38
N PRO A 78 -17.52 20.53 -3.94
CA PRO A 78 -18.75 20.51 -4.72
C PRO A 78 -18.73 21.49 -5.91
N PRO A 79 -19.74 21.42 -6.79
CA PRO A 79 -19.98 22.45 -7.80
C PRO A 79 -20.19 23.84 -7.17
N VAL A 80 -19.65 24.88 -7.80
CA VAL A 80 -19.71 26.27 -7.29
C VAL A 80 -21.13 26.84 -7.26
N SER A 81 -22.06 26.24 -8.00
CA SER A 81 -23.47 26.61 -8.00
C SER A 81 -24.21 26.21 -6.72
N ASP A 82 -23.67 25.28 -5.92
CA ASP A 82 -24.23 24.87 -4.64
C ASP A 82 -23.51 25.58 -3.49
N ALA A 83 -23.95 26.81 -3.19
CA ALA A 83 -23.37 27.66 -2.17
C ALA A 83 -23.33 26.98 -0.78
N VAL A 84 -24.39 26.26 -0.41
CA VAL A 84 -24.49 25.58 0.90
C VAL A 84 -23.46 24.44 0.99
N ALA A 85 -23.29 23.66 -0.07
CA ALA A 85 -22.26 22.63 -0.11
C ALA A 85 -20.85 23.23 -0.08
N CYS A 86 -20.62 24.34 -0.78
CA CYS A 86 -19.33 25.05 -0.75
C CYS A 86 -18.99 25.56 0.66
N GLU A 87 -19.93 26.17 1.36
CA GLU A 87 -19.73 26.62 2.75
C GLU A 87 -19.38 25.44 3.68
N ARG A 88 -20.10 24.32 3.56
CA ARG A 88 -19.80 23.10 4.32
C ARG A 88 -18.39 22.57 4.00
N PHE A 89 -18.02 22.53 2.73
CA PHE A 89 -16.69 22.10 2.30
C PHE A 89 -15.57 22.94 2.94
N LEU A 90 -15.72 24.27 2.92
CA LEU A 90 -14.75 25.20 3.51
C LEU A 90 -14.73 25.12 5.04
N SER A 91 -15.84 24.77 5.69
CA SER A 91 -15.87 24.55 7.15
C SER A 91 -15.11 23.29 7.57
N VAL A 92 -15.15 22.22 6.77
CA VAL A 92 -14.47 20.94 7.06
C VAL A 92 -12.97 21.04 6.75
N HIS A 93 -12.60 21.77 5.71
CA HIS A 93 -11.22 21.97 5.33
C HIS A 93 -10.76 23.35 5.78
N SER A 94 -10.33 23.51 7.03
CA SER A 94 -9.84 24.78 7.57
C SER A 94 -8.70 25.41 6.73
N PRO A 95 -8.66 26.76 6.59
CA PRO A 95 -7.57 27.48 5.92
C PRO A 95 -6.17 27.19 6.48
N SER A 96 -6.08 26.83 7.77
CA SER A 96 -4.82 26.46 8.43
C SER A 96 -4.10 25.28 7.77
N ASP A 97 -4.83 24.47 7.00
CA ASP A 97 -4.32 23.25 6.38
C ASP A 97 -4.10 23.40 4.87
N TRP A 98 -4.30 24.59 4.31
CA TRP A 98 -4.18 24.84 2.88
C TRP A 98 -2.79 25.35 2.53
N LEU A 99 -2.24 24.82 1.44
CA LEU A 99 -1.11 25.42 0.75
C LEU A 99 -1.58 26.50 -0.23
N ARG A 100 -2.71 26.26 -0.92
CA ARG A 100 -3.35 27.20 -1.84
C ARG A 100 -4.87 27.04 -1.84
N GLY A 101 -5.57 28.15 -2.06
CA GLY A 101 -7.02 28.19 -2.25
C GLY A 101 -7.80 28.92 -1.14
N PRO A 102 -9.14 28.89 -1.23
CA PRO A 102 -9.91 28.14 -2.21
C PRO A 102 -9.89 28.84 -3.58
N TYR A 103 -10.01 28.05 -4.66
CA TYR A 103 -10.12 28.57 -6.03
C TYR A 103 -11.04 27.67 -6.86
N VAL A 104 -11.38 28.11 -8.07
CA VAL A 104 -12.26 27.37 -8.99
C VAL A 104 -11.44 26.79 -10.14
N GLU A 105 -11.62 25.50 -10.40
CA GLU A 105 -11.06 24.81 -11.57
C GLU A 105 -12.21 24.03 -12.24
N GLY A 106 -12.56 24.41 -13.47
CA GLY A 106 -13.82 23.98 -14.11
C GLY A 106 -15.03 24.55 -13.38
N GLU A 107 -15.95 23.68 -12.94
CA GLU A 107 -17.18 24.07 -12.23
C GLU A 107 -17.11 23.83 -10.72
N ARG A 108 -15.94 23.47 -10.17
CA ARG A 108 -15.82 22.99 -8.79
C ARG A 108 -14.85 23.84 -7.98
N ILE A 109 -15.12 23.96 -6.69
CA ILE A 109 -14.21 24.60 -5.73
C ILE A 109 -13.10 23.61 -5.34
N LEU A 110 -11.86 24.07 -5.27
CA LEU A 110 -10.69 23.28 -4.92
C LEU A 110 -9.87 23.96 -3.82
N VAL A 111 -9.17 23.13 -3.06
CA VAL A 111 -8.06 23.56 -2.17
C VAL A 111 -6.88 22.62 -2.37
N GLU A 112 -5.67 23.13 -2.26
CA GLU A 112 -4.45 22.33 -2.25
C GLU A 112 -3.96 22.18 -0.82
N LYS A 113 -3.62 20.95 -0.42
CA LYS A 113 -3.09 20.61 0.90
C LYS A 113 -1.78 19.85 0.78
N GLN A 114 -0.95 19.92 1.82
CA GLN A 114 0.23 19.06 1.93
C GLN A 114 -0.17 17.64 2.36
N ARG A 115 0.33 16.62 1.68
CA ARG A 115 0.21 15.22 2.11
C ARG A 115 1.06 15.01 3.36
N LYS A 116 0.54 14.20 4.27
CA LYS A 116 1.27 13.79 5.49
C LYS A 116 2.31 12.71 5.21
N THR A 117 2.13 11.95 4.14
CA THR A 117 2.98 10.82 3.76
C THR A 117 3.05 10.76 2.25
N THR A 118 4.26 10.82 1.73
CA THR A 118 4.54 10.80 0.28
C THR A 118 5.41 9.63 -0.13
N ASP A 119 6.01 8.94 0.84
CA ASP A 119 6.85 7.76 0.63
C ASP A 119 6.14 6.49 1.13
N ALA A 120 6.08 5.48 0.28
CA ALA A 120 5.39 4.22 0.57
C ALA A 120 6.09 3.38 1.66
N ASN A 121 7.42 3.47 1.81
CA ASN A 121 8.13 2.87 2.94
C ASN A 121 7.74 3.55 4.26
N GLU A 122 7.57 4.87 4.26
CA GLU A 122 7.05 5.58 5.43
C GLU A 122 5.61 5.15 5.75
N ALA A 123 4.75 5.02 4.74
CA ALA A 123 3.39 4.49 4.91
C ALA A 123 3.41 3.07 5.52
N LEU A 124 4.28 2.18 5.03
CA LEU A 124 4.45 0.85 5.61
C LEU A 124 5.02 0.90 7.04
N LYS A 125 5.90 1.85 7.37
CA LYS A 125 6.35 2.05 8.77
C LYS A 125 5.19 2.43 9.70
N GLN A 126 4.25 3.24 9.24
CA GLN A 126 3.04 3.54 10.01
C GLN A 126 2.18 2.29 10.23
N VAL A 127 2.08 1.42 9.22
CA VAL A 127 1.43 0.10 9.33
C VAL A 127 2.13 -0.77 10.37
N LEU A 128 3.46 -0.86 10.36
CA LEU A 128 4.22 -1.60 11.38
C LEU A 128 3.95 -1.03 12.80
N GLY A 129 3.88 0.29 12.93
CA GLY A 129 3.60 0.96 14.21
C GLY A 129 2.20 0.70 14.75
N ASN A 130 1.20 0.58 13.86
CA ASN A 130 -0.19 0.29 14.25
C ASN A 130 -0.88 -0.67 13.25
N PRO A 131 -0.56 -1.98 13.28
CA PRO A 131 -1.09 -2.93 12.32
C PRO A 131 -2.60 -3.10 12.41
N VAL A 132 -3.17 -2.95 13.61
CA VAL A 132 -4.61 -3.03 13.85
C VAL A 132 -5.35 -1.93 13.10
N LYS A 133 -4.83 -0.70 13.10
CA LYS A 133 -5.41 0.43 12.32
C LYS A 133 -5.33 0.19 10.81
N ALA A 134 -4.34 -0.56 10.36
CA ALA A 134 -4.23 -1.02 8.97
C ALA A 134 -5.10 -2.27 8.67
N GLY A 135 -5.87 -2.75 9.64
CA GLY A 135 -6.77 -3.91 9.51
C GLY A 135 -6.06 -5.26 9.46
N ALA A 136 -4.90 -5.37 10.11
CA ALA A 136 -4.22 -6.65 10.28
C ALA A 136 -5.02 -7.63 11.16
N ALA A 137 -4.99 -8.92 10.80
CA ALA A 137 -5.56 -9.97 11.63
C ALA A 137 -4.88 -10.03 13.01
N PRO A 138 -5.62 -10.27 14.12
CA PRO A 138 -5.08 -10.23 15.48
C PRO A 138 -3.80 -11.06 15.69
N HIS A 139 -3.77 -12.28 15.17
CA HIS A 139 -2.65 -13.21 15.31
C HIS A 139 -1.39 -12.77 14.53
N LEU A 140 -1.54 -11.89 13.55
CA LEU A 140 -0.44 -11.36 12.75
C LEU A 140 0.13 -10.04 13.31
N VAL A 141 -0.56 -9.39 14.26
CA VAL A 141 -0.16 -8.07 14.77
C VAL A 141 1.25 -8.08 15.36
N ALA A 142 1.56 -9.08 16.18
CA ALA A 142 2.86 -9.17 16.85
C ALA A 142 4.02 -9.38 15.87
N THR A 143 3.80 -10.19 14.84
CA THR A 143 4.77 -10.49 13.78
C THR A 143 4.92 -9.31 12.82
N ILE A 144 3.82 -8.64 12.45
CA ILE A 144 3.86 -7.44 11.58
C ILE A 144 4.62 -6.31 12.28
N LYS A 145 4.43 -6.07 13.59
CA LYS A 145 5.20 -5.03 14.31
C LYS A 145 6.73 -5.20 14.20
N LYS A 146 7.20 -6.43 13.94
CA LYS A 146 8.62 -6.78 13.82
C LYS A 146 9.04 -7.06 12.37
N ALA A 147 8.14 -6.87 11.41
CA ALA A 147 8.41 -7.17 10.02
C ALA A 147 9.46 -6.21 9.45
N LYS A 148 10.21 -6.71 8.47
CA LYS A 148 11.17 -5.92 7.71
C LYS A 148 10.51 -5.45 6.42
N ILE A 149 10.66 -4.17 6.11
CA ILE A 149 10.28 -3.63 4.80
C ILE A 149 11.43 -3.93 3.85
N LEU A 150 11.11 -4.51 2.71
CA LEU A 150 12.04 -4.88 1.66
C LEU A 150 11.65 -4.17 0.37
N ASP A 151 12.62 -3.58 -0.32
CA ASP A 151 12.43 -3.17 -1.71
C ASP A 151 12.45 -4.38 -2.66
N GLY A 152 12.13 -4.18 -3.93
CA GLY A 152 12.09 -5.24 -4.93
C GLY A 152 13.41 -6.01 -5.10
N GLN A 153 14.57 -5.35 -4.94
CA GLN A 153 15.87 -6.01 -5.03
C GLN A 153 16.15 -6.85 -3.78
N GLN A 154 15.84 -6.30 -2.60
CA GLN A 154 15.97 -6.98 -1.32
C GLN A 154 15.04 -8.18 -1.20
N LEU A 155 13.83 -8.11 -1.77
CA LEU A 155 12.89 -9.24 -1.85
C LEU A 155 13.50 -10.40 -2.64
N ILE A 156 13.97 -10.16 -3.86
CA ILE A 156 14.58 -11.20 -4.70
C ILE A 156 15.83 -11.78 -4.03
N ALA A 157 16.61 -10.95 -3.35
CA ALA A 157 17.83 -11.37 -2.65
C ALA A 157 17.57 -12.04 -1.29
N SER A 158 16.31 -12.19 -0.84
CA SER A 158 16.02 -12.78 0.46
C SER A 158 16.40 -14.26 0.48
N LYS A 159 17.34 -14.61 1.36
CA LYS A 159 17.82 -15.98 1.56
C LYS A 159 16.78 -16.94 2.14
N SER A 160 15.67 -16.41 2.66
CA SER A 160 14.60 -17.20 3.28
C SER A 160 13.50 -17.62 2.28
N LEU A 161 13.65 -17.26 1.00
CA LEU A 161 12.78 -17.74 -0.08
C LEU A 161 13.20 -19.16 -0.48
N ASP A 162 12.38 -20.14 -0.12
CA ASP A 162 12.48 -21.50 -0.66
C ASP A 162 11.89 -21.56 -2.08
N SER A 163 11.99 -22.73 -2.73
CA SER A 163 11.55 -22.87 -4.12
C SER A 163 10.06 -22.50 -4.33
N PRO A 164 9.11 -22.92 -3.47
CA PRO A 164 7.71 -22.49 -3.60
C PRO A 164 7.51 -20.98 -3.44
N ALA A 165 8.14 -20.36 -2.44
CA ALA A 165 8.02 -18.91 -2.21
C ALA A 165 8.65 -18.11 -3.36
N LEU A 166 9.78 -18.57 -3.89
CA LEU A 166 10.42 -17.96 -5.05
C LEU A 166 9.53 -18.05 -6.29
N GLN A 167 8.92 -19.20 -6.57
CA GLN A 167 7.97 -19.37 -7.68
C GLN A 167 6.76 -18.44 -7.53
N ALA A 168 6.21 -18.29 -6.31
CA ALA A 168 5.11 -17.38 -6.05
C ALA A 168 5.50 -15.91 -6.30
N LEU A 169 6.70 -15.51 -5.87
CA LEU A 169 7.24 -14.17 -6.13
C LEU A 169 7.49 -13.95 -7.63
N GLU A 170 8.08 -14.92 -8.32
CA GLU A 170 8.32 -14.84 -9.76
C GLU A 170 7.02 -14.80 -10.57
N TYR A 171 5.99 -15.55 -10.17
CA TYR A 171 4.68 -15.48 -10.78
C TYR A 171 4.06 -14.10 -10.58
N PHE A 172 4.09 -13.57 -9.35
CA PHE A 172 3.60 -12.23 -9.04
C PHE A 172 4.32 -11.14 -9.86
N ILE A 173 5.66 -11.20 -9.90
CA ILE A 173 6.46 -10.26 -10.67
C ILE A 173 6.12 -10.42 -12.15
N ASN A 174 6.23 -11.61 -12.73
CA ASN A 174 6.17 -11.75 -14.18
C ASN A 174 4.75 -11.76 -14.75
N ARG A 175 3.73 -12.07 -13.94
CA ARG A 175 2.34 -12.27 -14.38
C ARG A 175 2.24 -13.18 -15.61
N LYS A 176 3.20 -14.10 -15.76
CA LYS A 176 3.22 -15.06 -16.85
C LYS A 176 2.47 -16.28 -16.40
N ASP A 177 1.26 -16.42 -16.90
CA ASP A 177 0.52 -17.64 -16.72
C ASP A 177 1.24 -18.81 -17.38
N TRP A 178 1.25 -19.94 -16.67
CA TRP A 178 1.98 -21.15 -17.06
C TRP A 178 1.57 -21.70 -18.42
N TRP A 179 0.35 -21.41 -18.90
CA TRP A 179 -0.13 -21.82 -20.23
C TRP A 179 0.32 -20.91 -21.39
N LEU A 180 0.89 -19.73 -21.11
CA LEU A 180 1.42 -18.81 -22.11
C LEU A 180 2.91 -19.04 -22.43
N ALA A 181 3.58 -19.94 -21.70
CA ALA A 181 4.92 -20.39 -22.00
C ALA A 181 4.85 -21.54 -23.04
N LYS A 182 4.64 -21.20 -24.31
CA LYS A 182 4.90 -22.07 -25.46
C LYS A 182 6.06 -21.53 -26.26
#